data_AF-X1NLQ0-F1
#
_entry.id   AF-X1NLQ0-F1
#
_cell.length_a   1.000
_cell.length_b   1.000
_cell.length_c   1.000
_cell.angle_alpha   90.00
_cell.angle_beta   90.00
_cell.angle_gamma   90.00
#
_symmetry.space_group_name_H-M   'P 1'
#
loop_
_entity.id
_entity.type
_entity.pdbx_description
1 polymer ?
#
loop_
_entity_poly.entity_id
_entity_poly.type
_entity_poly.pdbx_seq_one_letter_code
_entity_poly.pdbx_strand_id
1 'polypeptide(L)'
;MNEAERYERWLDIWENEFDVIIGTRSSIFTPIGKLGVIILDEEHDPSYKEGTRVRYNTRDVAIKLGEILNIPVVMGSATPSIVTRYKAENENDFTLLEIPVKAQSSSPLELQVVDLKKIDRLKEDTAITGKLFTAIREELEKNNKIIIFLNRRGYSNFVICNKCGSVPKCSACDLSYNYHSDRRKLVCHHCGREQNYTGMCPVCGADNIFLCGTGIQRVQSKLKMRFKNTP
;
A
#
# COMPACT_ATOMS: atom_id res chain seq x y z
N MET A 1 18.76 18.21 9.40
CA MET A 1 19.06 18.67 10.76
C MET A 1 20.17 17.82 11.31
N ASN A 2 21.29 18.41 11.68
CA ASN A 2 22.38 17.69 12.34
C ASN A 2 22.01 17.44 13.83
N GLU A 3 22.82 16.67 14.56
CA GLU A 3 22.51 16.35 15.97
C GLU A 3 22.52 17.58 16.88
N ALA A 4 23.39 18.55 16.60
CA ALA A 4 23.49 19.78 17.38
C ALA A 4 22.23 20.63 17.26
N GLU A 5 21.76 20.88 16.03
CA GLU A 5 20.51 21.59 15.74
C GLU A 5 19.31 20.86 16.38
N ARG A 6 19.31 19.52 16.39
CA ARG A 6 18.25 18.75 17.04
C ARG A 6 18.24 18.97 18.54
N TYR A 7 19.41 19.01 19.16
CA TYR A 7 19.56 19.21 20.59
C TYR A 7 19.18 20.63 21.00
N GLU A 8 19.62 21.65 20.26
CA GLU A 8 19.21 23.04 20.47
C GLU A 8 17.69 23.20 20.40
N ARG A 9 17.06 22.66 19.34
CA ARG A 9 15.60 22.71 19.23
C ARG A 9 14.89 21.94 20.33
N TRP A 10 15.48 20.88 20.85
CA TRP A 10 14.92 20.15 21.97
C TRP A 10 14.93 20.99 23.27
N LEU A 11 16.00 21.77 23.50
CA LEU A 11 16.09 22.70 24.62
C LEU A 11 15.07 23.84 24.48
N ASP A 12 14.98 24.47 23.31
CA ASP A 12 13.98 25.50 23.03
C ASP A 12 12.54 25.00 23.33
N ILE A 13 12.24 23.75 22.95
CA ILE A 13 10.93 23.13 23.23
C ILE A 13 10.74 22.90 24.72
N TRP A 14 11.77 22.45 25.44
CA TRP A 14 11.72 22.28 26.90
C TRP A 14 11.44 23.61 27.62
N GLU A 15 11.98 24.71 27.11
CA GLU A 15 11.76 26.07 27.60
C GLU A 15 10.39 26.66 27.19
N ASN A 16 9.61 25.94 26.38
CA ASN A 16 8.30 26.34 25.82
C ASN A 16 8.37 27.52 24.83
N GLU A 17 9.45 27.61 24.05
CA GLU A 17 9.64 28.64 23.02
C GLU A 17 8.79 28.42 21.74
N PHE A 18 8.09 27.29 21.63
CA PHE A 18 7.27 26.95 20.46
C PHE A 18 5.84 26.55 20.82
N ASP A 19 4.86 27.14 20.13
CA ASP A 19 3.45 26.78 20.26
C ASP A 19 3.06 25.54 19.43
N VAL A 20 3.77 25.30 18.31
CA VAL A 20 3.47 24.22 17.36
C VAL A 20 4.74 23.50 16.96
N ILE A 21 4.73 22.17 17.10
CA ILE A 21 5.84 21.30 16.74
C ILE A 21 5.36 20.31 15.67
N ILE A 22 6.04 20.32 14.52
CA ILE A 22 5.78 19.41 13.42
C ILE A 22 6.95 18.42 13.35
N GLY A 23 6.64 17.14 13.34
CA GLY A 23 7.63 16.09 13.29
C GLY A 23 7.10 14.78 12.76
N THR A 24 8.02 13.84 12.56
CA THR A 24 7.68 12.46 12.19
C THR A 24 7.39 11.64 13.46
N ARG A 25 7.13 10.34 13.31
CA ARG A 25 6.84 9.37 14.37
C ARG A 25 7.57 9.50 15.73
N SER A 26 8.81 9.99 15.78
CA SER A 26 9.59 10.12 17.02
C SER A 26 9.30 11.42 17.79
N SER A 27 8.67 12.43 17.19
CA SER A 27 8.34 13.69 17.87
C SER A 27 7.25 13.52 18.92
N ILE A 28 6.57 12.37 18.97
CA ILE A 28 5.61 12.05 20.03
C ILE A 28 6.25 12.01 21.43
N PHE A 29 7.58 11.85 21.51
CA PHE A 29 8.34 11.85 22.77
C PHE A 29 8.99 13.21 23.08
N THR A 30 8.65 14.24 22.32
CA THR A 30 9.15 15.59 22.58
C THR A 30 8.57 16.11 23.90
N PRO A 31 9.40 16.70 24.78
CA PRO A 31 8.97 17.16 26.10
C PRO A 31 8.26 18.52 26.00
N ILE A 32 6.96 18.50 25.75
CA ILE A 32 6.16 19.71 25.60
C ILE A 32 5.50 20.03 26.95
N GLY A 33 5.85 21.17 27.56
CA GLY A 33 5.39 21.51 28.90
C GLY A 33 3.87 21.76 28.99
N LYS A 34 3.27 22.34 27.95
CA LYS A 34 1.82 22.65 27.86
C LYS A 34 1.18 22.07 26.61
N LEU A 35 1.30 20.77 26.40
CA LEU A 35 0.68 20.10 25.25
C LEU A 35 -0.84 20.17 25.36
N GLY A 36 -1.51 20.75 24.36
CA GLY A 36 -2.97 20.91 24.34
C GLY A 36 -3.70 20.00 23.34
N VAL A 37 -3.03 19.50 22.31
CA VAL A 37 -3.61 18.63 21.28
C VAL A 37 -2.50 17.86 20.56
N ILE A 38 -2.81 16.64 20.13
CA ILE A 38 -1.96 15.86 19.23
C ILE A 38 -2.70 15.66 17.92
N ILE A 39 -2.05 15.95 16.79
CA ILE A 39 -2.62 15.77 15.46
C ILE A 39 -1.75 14.79 14.68
N LEU A 40 -2.36 13.69 14.21
CA LEU A 40 -1.73 12.72 13.32
C LEU A 40 -2.36 12.86 11.93
N ASP A 41 -1.58 13.37 10.99
CA ASP A 41 -1.97 13.41 9.58
C ASP A 41 -1.60 12.10 8.88
N GLU A 42 -2.38 11.72 7.87
CA GLU A 42 -2.29 10.43 7.19
C GLU A 42 -2.16 9.24 8.17
N GLU A 43 -3.07 9.17 9.15
CA GLU A 43 -3.07 8.18 10.26
C GLU A 43 -2.76 6.75 9.81
N HIS A 44 -3.25 6.37 8.63
CA HIS A 44 -3.12 5.04 8.07
C HIS A 44 -1.68 4.67 7.67
N ASP A 45 -0.77 5.64 7.60
CA ASP A 45 0.59 5.44 7.09
C ASP A 45 1.37 4.44 7.98
N PRO A 46 2.01 3.42 7.37
CA PRO A 46 2.76 2.41 8.12
C PRO A 46 4.04 2.95 8.76
N SER A 47 4.54 4.12 8.36
CA SER A 47 5.73 4.77 8.94
C SER A 47 5.55 5.14 10.42
N TYR A 48 4.31 5.24 10.90
CA TYR A 48 4.02 5.39 12.33
C TYR A 48 4.40 4.15 13.16
N LYS A 49 4.70 3.00 12.53
CA LYS A 49 5.18 1.80 13.20
C LYS A 49 6.71 1.72 13.17
N GLU A 50 7.35 1.78 14.33
CA GLU A 50 8.77 1.48 14.48
C GLU A 50 9.00 -0.04 14.54
N GLY A 51 9.92 -0.53 13.69
CA GLY A 51 10.21 -1.96 13.53
C GLY A 51 11.57 -2.41 14.04
N THR A 52 12.49 -1.48 14.30
CA THR A 52 13.92 -1.79 14.53
C THR A 52 14.23 -2.15 15.99
N ARG A 53 14.32 -1.16 16.89
CA ARG A 53 14.75 -1.34 18.28
C ARG A 53 13.57 -1.43 19.24
N VAL A 54 13.03 -0.27 19.61
CA VAL A 54 11.83 -0.18 20.45
C VAL A 54 10.63 -0.19 19.50
N ARG A 55 9.90 -1.29 19.48
CA ARG A 55 8.73 -1.41 18.62
C ARG A 55 7.55 -0.71 19.28
N TYR A 56 7.12 0.38 18.67
CA TYR A 56 5.93 1.10 19.07
C TYR A 56 5.18 1.56 17.83
N ASN A 57 3.91 1.89 18.02
CA ASN A 57 3.09 2.55 17.03
C ASN A 57 2.75 3.93 17.57
N THR A 58 3.17 4.97 16.86
CA THR A 58 2.94 6.37 17.28
C THR A 58 1.46 6.66 17.55
N ARG A 59 0.54 5.99 16.85
CA ARG A 59 -0.91 6.16 17.06
C ARG A 59 -1.35 5.70 18.44
N ASP A 60 -0.92 4.49 18.82
CA ASP A 60 -1.26 3.91 20.12
C ASP A 60 -0.60 4.74 21.25
N VAL A 61 0.62 5.22 21.03
CA VAL A 61 1.31 6.13 21.96
C VAL A 61 0.57 7.47 22.07
N ALA A 62 0.10 8.05 20.96
CA ALA A 62 -0.63 9.31 20.95
C ALA A 62 -1.94 9.21 21.71
N ILE A 63 -2.73 8.14 21.47
CA ILE A 63 -3.96 7.86 22.22
C ILE A 63 -3.63 7.79 23.71
N LYS A 64 -2.61 7.01 24.08
CA LYS A 64 -2.26 6.84 25.50
C LYS A 64 -1.77 8.13 26.15
N LEU A 65 -1.00 8.94 25.41
CA LEU A 65 -0.53 10.24 25.87
C LEU A 65 -1.71 11.23 26.02
N GLY A 66 -2.67 11.19 25.10
CA GLY A 66 -3.92 11.94 25.17
C GLY A 66 -4.73 11.61 26.42
N GLU A 67 -4.85 10.33 26.76
CA GLU A 67 -5.49 9.88 28.00
C GLU A 67 -4.74 10.38 29.25
N ILE A 68 -3.40 10.24 29.30
CA ILE A 68 -2.58 10.62 30.46
C ILE A 68 -2.66 12.13 30.72
N LEU A 69 -2.62 12.93 29.66
CA LEU A 69 -2.63 14.39 29.74
C LEU A 69 -4.03 14.99 29.69
N ASN A 70 -5.06 14.17 29.48
CA ASN A 70 -6.44 14.59 29.28
C ASN A 70 -6.59 15.63 28.15
N ILE A 71 -6.04 15.32 26.98
CA ILE A 71 -6.06 16.18 25.79
C ILE A 71 -6.64 15.45 24.57
N PRO A 72 -7.23 16.18 23.61
CA PRO A 72 -7.70 15.60 22.37
C PRO A 72 -6.55 15.07 21.50
N VAL A 73 -6.82 13.94 20.84
CA VAL A 73 -6.00 13.37 19.77
C VAL A 73 -6.83 13.36 18.49
N VAL A 74 -6.36 14.06 17.46
CA VAL A 74 -7.03 14.16 16.17
C VAL A 74 -6.27 13.31 15.16
N MET A 75 -6.97 12.40 14.50
CA MET A 75 -6.42 11.52 13.48
C MET A 75 -7.07 11.83 12.12
N GLY A 76 -6.31 12.45 11.23
CA GLY A 76 -6.71 12.77 9.88
C GLY A 76 -6.31 11.68 8.90
N SER A 77 -7.23 11.27 8.02
CA SER A 77 -6.92 10.39 6.90
C SER A 77 -8.07 10.38 5.89
N ALA A 78 -7.74 10.44 4.60
CA ALA A 78 -8.71 10.18 3.53
C ALA A 78 -9.03 8.68 3.38
N THR A 79 -8.14 7.82 3.85
CA THR A 79 -8.26 6.35 3.83
C THR A 79 -7.87 5.80 5.20
N PRO A 80 -8.69 6.01 6.25
CA PRO A 80 -8.34 5.64 7.63
C PRO A 80 -7.99 4.16 7.74
N SER A 81 -7.09 3.81 8.67
CA SER A 81 -6.80 2.40 8.90
C SER A 81 -8.06 1.66 9.33
N ILE A 82 -8.19 0.38 8.97
CA ILE A 82 -9.37 -0.43 9.30
C ILE A 82 -9.63 -0.42 10.81
N VAL A 83 -8.55 -0.48 11.61
CA VAL A 83 -8.63 -0.43 13.07
C VAL A 83 -9.23 0.89 13.52
N THR A 84 -8.68 2.02 13.06
CA THR A 84 -9.16 3.36 13.47
C THR A 84 -10.59 3.63 13.00
N ARG A 85 -10.94 3.21 11.77
CA ARG A 85 -12.33 3.31 11.27
C ARG A 85 -13.29 2.48 12.12
N TYR A 86 -12.93 1.22 12.43
CA TYR A 86 -13.73 0.35 13.27
C TYR A 86 -13.96 0.97 14.66
N LYS A 87 -12.90 1.47 15.29
CA LYS A 87 -13.00 2.13 16.61
C LYS A 87 -13.91 3.35 16.55
N ALA A 88 -13.74 4.20 15.54
CA ALA A 88 -14.56 5.40 15.36
C ALA A 88 -16.05 5.11 15.09
N GLU A 89 -16.38 3.94 14.56
CA GLU A 89 -17.78 3.53 14.30
C GLU A 89 -18.41 2.75 15.45
N ASN A 90 -17.62 2.02 16.26
CA ASN A 90 -18.13 1.02 17.19
C ASN A 90 -17.75 1.25 18.65
N GLU A 91 -16.78 2.12 18.95
CA GLU A 91 -16.31 2.42 20.31
C GLU A 91 -16.71 3.85 20.71
N ASN A 92 -17.05 4.06 21.99
CA ASN A 92 -17.47 5.37 22.48
C ASN A 92 -16.30 6.34 22.71
N ASP A 93 -15.06 5.84 22.70
CA ASP A 93 -13.85 6.62 22.99
C ASP A 93 -13.33 7.38 21.75
N PHE A 94 -14.04 7.27 20.62
CA PHE A 94 -13.70 7.92 19.36
C PHE A 94 -14.91 8.68 18.81
N THR A 95 -14.65 9.86 18.25
CA THR A 95 -15.65 10.62 17.51
C THR A 95 -15.28 10.64 16.04
N LEU A 96 -16.13 10.04 15.21
CA LEU A 96 -15.97 10.10 13.75
C LEU A 96 -16.46 11.46 13.21
N LEU A 97 -15.54 12.22 12.62
CA LEU A 97 -15.84 13.49 11.95
C LEU A 97 -15.61 13.33 10.44
N GLU A 98 -16.68 13.42 9.65
CA GLU A 98 -16.61 13.25 8.20
C GLU A 98 -16.67 14.61 7.47
N ILE A 99 -15.83 14.76 6.44
CA ILE A 99 -15.82 15.91 5.54
C ILE A 99 -16.26 15.42 4.16
N PRO A 100 -17.58 15.40 3.85
CA PRO A 100 -18.11 14.74 2.65
C PRO A 100 -17.81 15.50 1.35
N VAL A 101 -17.47 16.79 1.44
CA VAL A 101 -17.24 17.65 0.28
C VAL A 101 -15.76 18.00 0.18
N LYS A 102 -15.15 17.72 -0.97
CA LYS A 102 -13.79 18.18 -1.27
C LYS A 102 -13.79 19.70 -1.42
N ALA A 103 -12.85 20.38 -0.74
CA ALA A 103 -12.72 21.84 -0.78
C ALA A 103 -12.43 22.40 -2.19
N GLN A 104 -11.83 21.60 -3.08
CA GLN A 104 -11.66 21.92 -4.49
C GLN A 104 -12.33 20.85 -5.35
N SER A 105 -13.34 21.26 -6.13
CA SER A 105 -14.01 20.43 -7.12
C SER A 105 -13.08 20.21 -8.32
N SER A 106 -12.30 19.12 -8.28
CA SER A 106 -11.56 18.66 -9.46
C SER A 106 -12.55 18.03 -10.45
N SER A 107 -12.33 18.27 -11.75
CA SER A 107 -13.00 17.61 -12.86
C SER A 107 -13.19 16.10 -12.64
N PRO A 108 -14.23 15.48 -13.23
CA PRO A 108 -14.50 14.05 -13.05
C PRO A 108 -13.26 13.22 -13.43
N LEU A 109 -12.86 12.32 -12.54
CA LEU A 109 -11.82 11.35 -12.80
C LEU A 109 -12.36 10.30 -13.78
N GLU A 110 -11.79 10.23 -14.98
CA GLU A 110 -12.11 9.16 -15.91
C GLU A 110 -11.39 7.87 -15.49
N LEU A 111 -12.17 6.87 -15.05
CA LEU A 111 -11.66 5.55 -14.66
C LEU A 111 -11.97 4.53 -15.76
N GLN A 112 -10.94 3.84 -16.24
CA GLN A 112 -11.09 2.73 -17.17
C GLN A 112 -10.56 1.42 -16.57
N VAL A 113 -11.42 0.39 -16.51
CA VAL A 113 -11.04 -0.96 -16.09
C VAL A 113 -10.81 -1.84 -17.31
N VAL A 114 -9.63 -2.46 -17.40
CA VAL A 114 -9.27 -3.38 -18.49
C VAL A 114 -9.34 -4.82 -17.98
N ASP A 115 -10.29 -5.60 -18.52
CA ASP A 115 -10.43 -7.02 -18.21
C ASP A 115 -9.37 -7.86 -18.96
N LEU A 116 -8.33 -8.28 -18.24
CA LEU A 116 -7.24 -9.09 -18.78
C LEU A 116 -7.66 -10.50 -19.23
N LYS A 117 -8.87 -10.97 -18.88
CA LYS A 117 -9.40 -12.27 -19.34
C LYS A 117 -9.83 -12.23 -20.81
N LYS A 118 -10.19 -11.05 -21.32
CA LYS A 118 -10.64 -10.84 -22.70
C LYS A 118 -9.49 -10.60 -23.68
N ILE A 119 -8.27 -10.46 -23.17
CA ILE A 119 -7.09 -10.18 -23.97
C ILE A 119 -6.52 -11.49 -24.51
N ASP A 120 -6.40 -11.57 -25.84
CA ASP A 120 -5.67 -12.64 -26.50
C ASP A 120 -4.16 -12.46 -26.24
N ARG A 121 -3.66 -13.20 -25.26
CA ARG A 121 -2.27 -13.09 -24.80
C ARG A 121 -1.23 -13.57 -25.81
N LEU A 122 -1.63 -14.26 -26.88
CA LEU A 122 -0.74 -14.62 -27.99
C LEU A 122 -0.47 -13.42 -28.89
N LYS A 123 -1.42 -12.48 -28.94
CA LYS A 123 -1.36 -11.27 -29.78
C LYS A 123 -0.96 -10.03 -28.97
N GLU A 124 -1.26 -10.02 -27.67
CA GLU A 124 -1.15 -8.83 -26.84
C GLU A 124 -0.46 -9.12 -25.51
N ASP A 125 0.35 -8.16 -25.07
CA ASP A 125 1.08 -8.24 -23.82
C ASP A 125 0.18 -7.85 -22.63
N THR A 126 0.03 -8.75 -21.67
CA THR A 126 -0.79 -8.47 -20.47
C THR A 126 -0.10 -7.62 -19.42
N ALA A 127 1.21 -7.44 -19.50
CA ALA A 127 1.92 -6.49 -18.63
C ALA A 127 1.71 -5.04 -19.09
N ILE A 128 1.58 -4.83 -20.41
CA ILE A 128 1.30 -3.53 -21.02
C ILE A 128 0.35 -3.79 -22.18
N THR A 129 -0.95 -3.74 -21.85
CA THR A 129 -2.04 -3.94 -22.82
C THR A 129 -1.98 -2.87 -23.90
N GLY A 130 -2.58 -3.12 -25.05
CA GLY A 130 -2.72 -2.16 -26.14
C GLY A 130 -3.44 -0.90 -25.65
N LYS A 131 -4.50 -1.06 -24.84
CA LYS A 131 -5.18 0.08 -24.21
C LYS A 131 -4.26 0.91 -23.31
N LEU A 132 -3.49 0.25 -22.44
CA LEU A 132 -2.54 0.95 -21.57
C LEU A 132 -1.42 1.61 -22.39
N PHE A 133 -0.92 0.95 -23.42
CA PHE A 133 0.10 1.51 -24.32
C PHE A 133 -0.40 2.77 -25.01
N THR A 134 -1.62 2.75 -25.58
CA THR A 134 -2.22 3.92 -26.23
C THR A 134 -2.42 5.08 -25.25
N ALA A 135 -2.97 4.81 -24.06
CA ALA A 135 -3.16 5.84 -23.04
C ALA A 135 -1.83 6.46 -22.59
N ILE A 136 -0.78 5.64 -22.40
CA ILE A 136 0.57 6.14 -22.08
C ILE A 136 1.09 7.02 -23.22
N ARG A 137 0.96 6.57 -24.48
CA ARG A 137 1.45 7.34 -25.63
C ARG A 137 0.76 8.70 -25.73
N GLU A 138 -0.56 8.75 -25.63
CA GLU A 138 -1.34 9.98 -25.74
C GLU A 138 -0.99 11.00 -24.65
N GLU A 139 -0.75 10.54 -23.42
CA GLU A 139 -0.33 11.43 -22.33
C GLU A 139 1.12 11.90 -22.50
N LEU A 140 2.01 11.05 -23.01
CA LEU A 140 3.38 11.46 -23.34
C LEU A 140 3.43 12.47 -24.50
N GLU A 141 2.58 12.32 -25.53
CA GLU A 141 2.46 13.28 -26.63
C GLU A 141 2.02 14.67 -26.16
N LYS A 142 1.26 14.73 -25.05
CA LYS A 142 0.86 15.98 -24.37
C LYS A 142 1.93 16.51 -23.40
N ASN A 143 3.10 15.87 -23.28
CA ASN A 143 4.13 16.15 -22.28
C ASN A 143 3.66 15.98 -20.82
N ASN A 144 2.66 15.14 -20.57
CA ASN A 144 2.20 14.83 -19.22
C ASN A 144 3.08 13.74 -18.57
N LYS A 145 3.06 13.72 -17.24
CA LYS A 145 3.75 12.70 -16.43
C LYS A 145 2.80 11.55 -16.13
N ILE A 146 3.35 10.34 -16.15
CA ILE A 146 2.58 9.11 -15.91
C ILE A 146 3.19 8.38 -14.73
N ILE A 147 2.34 7.96 -13.80
CA ILE A 147 2.73 7.12 -12.66
C ILE A 147 2.17 5.72 -12.91
N ILE A 148 3.05 4.72 -12.93
CA ILE A 148 2.68 3.31 -13.05
C ILE A 148 2.91 2.63 -11.70
N PHE A 149 1.83 2.22 -11.05
CA PHE A 149 1.89 1.46 -9.81
C PHE A 149 2.12 -0.03 -10.10
N LEU A 150 3.10 -0.62 -9.43
CA LEU A 150 3.39 -2.05 -9.46
C LEU A 150 3.56 -2.54 -8.03
N ASN A 151 3.11 -3.76 -7.75
CA ASN A 151 3.35 -4.40 -6.46
C ASN A 151 4.86 -4.57 -6.22
N ARG A 152 5.29 -4.35 -4.98
CA ARG A 152 6.70 -4.31 -4.55
C ARG A 152 7.45 -5.61 -4.89
N ARG A 153 8.78 -5.52 -5.09
CA ARG A 153 9.68 -6.68 -5.28
C ARG A 153 9.44 -7.73 -4.18
N GLY A 154 9.21 -8.99 -4.57
CA GLY A 154 9.28 -10.14 -3.67
C GLY A 154 7.95 -10.77 -3.21
N TYR A 155 6.79 -10.34 -3.72
CA TYR A 155 5.53 -11.03 -3.39
C TYR A 155 5.27 -12.21 -4.32
N SER A 156 5.33 -13.38 -3.68
CA SER A 156 4.79 -14.70 -3.98
C SER A 156 4.29 -14.91 -5.40
N ASN A 157 4.96 -15.82 -6.12
CA ASN A 157 4.51 -16.36 -7.40
C ASN A 157 3.18 -17.12 -7.19
N PHE A 158 2.06 -16.43 -7.04
CA PHE A 158 0.77 -17.11 -7.00
C PHE A 158 0.39 -17.49 -8.42
N VAL A 159 -0.47 -18.49 -8.51
CA VAL A 159 -0.80 -19.14 -9.76
C VAL A 159 -2.21 -18.73 -10.17
N ILE A 160 -2.41 -18.27 -11.40
CA ILE A 160 -3.75 -17.91 -11.90
C ILE A 160 -4.03 -18.53 -13.26
N CYS A 161 -5.22 -19.12 -13.40
CA CYS A 161 -5.66 -19.66 -14.69
C CYS A 161 -5.99 -18.53 -15.66
N ASN A 162 -5.43 -18.58 -16.87
CA ASN A 162 -5.70 -17.55 -17.87
C ASN A 162 -7.14 -17.61 -18.43
N LYS A 163 -7.74 -18.80 -18.48
CA LYS A 163 -9.05 -19.00 -19.10
C LYS A 163 -10.20 -18.56 -18.19
N CYS A 164 -10.21 -19.00 -16.93
CA CYS A 164 -11.30 -18.69 -15.99
C CYS A 164 -10.91 -17.68 -14.89
N GLY A 165 -9.61 -17.42 -14.68
CA GLY A 165 -9.13 -16.56 -13.61
C GLY A 165 -9.08 -17.22 -12.23
N SER A 166 -9.30 -18.54 -12.11
CA SER A 166 -9.23 -19.22 -10.83
C SER A 166 -7.79 -19.24 -10.28
N VAL A 167 -7.66 -19.02 -8.98
CA VAL A 167 -6.41 -19.17 -8.23
C VAL A 167 -6.48 -20.48 -7.43
N PRO A 168 -5.48 -21.38 -7.51
CA PRO A 168 -5.46 -22.60 -6.70
C PRO A 168 -5.45 -22.27 -5.20
N LYS A 169 -6.41 -22.82 -4.47
CA LYS A 169 -6.57 -22.65 -3.04
C LYS A 169 -6.19 -23.91 -2.27
N CYS A 170 -5.66 -23.72 -1.07
CA CYS A 170 -5.38 -24.79 -0.14
C CYS A 170 -6.68 -25.40 0.40
N SER A 171 -6.85 -26.70 0.25
CA SER A 171 -8.04 -27.43 0.71
C SER A 171 -8.24 -27.42 2.23
N ALA A 172 -7.24 -26.98 3.00
CA ALA A 172 -7.29 -26.98 4.46
C ALA A 172 -7.63 -25.63 5.08
N CYS A 173 -7.20 -24.53 4.47
CA CYS A 173 -7.34 -23.18 5.03
C CYS A 173 -7.91 -22.16 4.04
N ASP A 174 -8.29 -22.60 2.84
CA ASP A 174 -8.86 -21.78 1.75
C ASP A 174 -7.97 -20.60 1.27
N LEU A 175 -6.72 -20.53 1.74
CA LEU A 175 -5.73 -19.55 1.28
C LEU A 175 -5.08 -19.99 -0.04
N SER A 176 -4.70 -19.01 -0.85
CA SER A 176 -4.00 -19.24 -2.12
C SER A 176 -2.67 -19.96 -1.93
N TYR A 177 -2.39 -20.93 -2.80
CA TYR A 177 -1.06 -21.54 -2.88
C TYR A 177 -0.04 -20.59 -3.52
N ASN A 178 1.21 -20.68 -3.07
CA ASN A 178 2.35 -20.04 -3.71
C ASN A 178 3.15 -21.06 -4.52
N TYR A 179 3.60 -20.69 -5.71
CA TYR A 179 4.44 -21.53 -6.53
C TYR A 179 5.91 -21.39 -6.18
N HIS A 180 6.53 -22.52 -5.86
CA HIS A 180 7.94 -22.68 -5.61
C HIS A 180 8.58 -23.31 -6.85
N SER A 181 9.30 -22.49 -7.62
CA SER A 181 9.86 -22.88 -8.92
C SER A 181 11.02 -23.87 -8.82
N ASP A 182 11.78 -23.82 -7.73
CA ASP A 182 12.86 -24.75 -7.37
C ASP A 182 12.34 -26.19 -7.22
N ARG A 183 11.13 -26.36 -6.68
CA ARG A 183 10.52 -27.67 -6.42
C ARG A 183 9.38 -28.03 -7.37
N ARG A 184 8.97 -27.11 -8.25
CA ARG A 184 7.75 -27.21 -9.08
C ARG A 184 6.52 -27.61 -8.25
N LYS A 185 6.32 -26.97 -7.10
CA LYS A 185 5.22 -27.25 -6.17
C LYS A 185 4.41 -26.01 -5.83
N LEU A 186 3.15 -26.24 -5.52
CA LEU A 186 2.26 -25.30 -4.88
C LEU A 186 2.36 -25.50 -3.37
N VAL A 187 2.76 -24.47 -2.62
CA VAL A 187 2.99 -24.54 -1.17
C VAL A 187 2.14 -23.48 -0.47
N CYS A 188 1.38 -23.90 0.53
CA CYS A 188 0.64 -22.99 1.38
C CYS A 188 1.58 -22.49 2.48
N HIS A 189 1.87 -21.18 2.51
CA HIS A 189 2.74 -20.60 3.54
C HIS A 189 2.10 -20.50 4.93
N HIS A 190 0.79 -20.69 5.02
CA HIS A 190 0.09 -20.67 6.30
C HIS A 190 0.15 -22.03 7.01
N CYS A 191 -0.16 -23.12 6.30
CA CYS A 191 -0.25 -24.46 6.91
C CYS A 191 0.82 -25.45 6.43
N GLY A 192 1.71 -25.05 5.51
CA GLY A 192 2.79 -25.89 5.00
C GLY A 192 2.37 -26.98 4.02
N ARG A 193 1.08 -27.13 3.69
CA ARG A 193 0.63 -28.13 2.72
C ARG A 193 1.24 -27.88 1.36
N GLU A 194 1.61 -28.98 0.71
CA GLU A 194 2.16 -28.98 -0.63
C GLU A 194 1.25 -29.73 -1.59
N GLN A 195 1.20 -29.26 -2.84
CA GLN A 195 0.54 -29.92 -3.95
C GLN A 195 1.46 -29.88 -5.17
N ASN A 196 1.46 -30.94 -5.97
CA ASN A 196 2.19 -30.96 -7.23
C ASN A 196 1.61 -29.92 -8.20
N TYR A 197 2.48 -29.17 -8.86
CA TYR A 197 2.07 -28.28 -9.92
C TYR A 197 1.92 -29.08 -11.23
N THR A 198 0.67 -29.32 -11.66
CA THR A 198 0.37 -30.10 -12.87
C THR A 198 0.35 -29.27 -14.15
N GLY A 199 0.40 -27.94 -14.05
CA GLY A 199 0.20 -27.03 -15.18
C GLY A 199 -1.24 -26.94 -15.69
N MET A 200 -2.17 -27.76 -15.17
CA MET A 200 -3.57 -27.77 -15.57
C MET A 200 -4.49 -27.12 -14.54
N CYS A 201 -5.43 -26.29 -15.01
CA CYS A 201 -6.41 -25.65 -14.16
C CYS A 201 -7.41 -26.69 -13.61
N PRO A 202 -7.56 -26.82 -12.27
CA PRO A 202 -8.49 -27.79 -11.69
C PRO A 202 -9.97 -27.41 -11.94
N VAL A 203 -10.25 -26.16 -12.31
CA VAL A 203 -11.62 -25.66 -12.51
C VAL A 203 -12.08 -25.83 -13.96
N CYS A 204 -11.22 -25.55 -14.94
CA CYS A 204 -11.61 -25.50 -16.35
C CYS A 204 -10.76 -26.37 -17.29
N GLY A 205 -9.80 -27.12 -16.75
CA GLY A 205 -8.94 -28.03 -17.50
C GLY A 205 -7.93 -27.36 -18.44
N ALA A 206 -7.77 -26.04 -18.39
CA ALA A 206 -6.84 -25.34 -19.26
C ALA A 206 -5.37 -25.55 -18.84
N ASP A 207 -4.49 -25.85 -19.80
CA ASP A 207 -3.04 -26.03 -19.63
C ASP A 207 -2.27 -24.70 -19.42
N ASN A 208 -2.97 -23.57 -19.53
CA ASN A 208 -2.40 -22.23 -19.53
C ASN A 208 -2.57 -21.54 -18.16
N ILE A 209 -1.92 -22.09 -17.13
CA ILE A 209 -1.81 -21.42 -15.84
C ILE A 209 -0.51 -20.63 -15.74
N PHE A 210 -0.59 -19.38 -15.29
CA PHE A 210 0.56 -18.47 -15.21
C PHE A 210 1.00 -18.23 -13.77
N LEU A 211 2.31 -18.02 -13.62
CA LEU A 211 2.91 -17.43 -12.44
C LEU A 211 2.66 -15.92 -12.49
N CYS A 212 1.82 -15.43 -11.58
CA CYS A 212 1.63 -14.01 -11.38
C CYS A 212 2.76 -13.49 -10.47
N GLY A 213 3.57 -12.64 -11.08
CA GLY A 213 4.81 -12.12 -10.51
C GLY A 213 5.55 -11.37 -11.61
N THR A 214 4.90 -10.38 -12.22
CA THR A 214 5.57 -9.53 -13.21
C THR A 214 6.52 -8.64 -12.43
N GLY A 215 7.75 -9.13 -12.20
CA GLY A 215 8.77 -8.37 -11.49
C GLY A 215 8.92 -6.99 -12.12
N ILE A 216 9.06 -5.96 -11.28
CA ILE A 216 9.22 -4.56 -11.68
C ILE A 216 10.21 -4.41 -12.86
N GLN A 217 11.28 -5.20 -12.84
CA GLN A 217 12.30 -5.27 -13.89
C GLN A 217 11.74 -5.61 -15.28
N ARG A 218 10.78 -6.55 -15.37
CA ARG A 218 10.16 -6.98 -16.64
C ARG A 218 9.23 -5.92 -17.21
N VAL A 219 8.48 -5.22 -16.35
CA VAL A 219 7.63 -4.11 -16.80
C VAL A 219 8.51 -2.94 -17.24
N GLN A 220 9.54 -2.61 -16.47
CA GLN A 220 10.48 -1.55 -16.79
C GLN A 220 11.21 -1.79 -18.12
N SER A 221 11.72 -3.00 -18.36
CA SER A 221 12.40 -3.33 -19.62
C SER A 221 11.48 -3.20 -20.83
N LYS A 222 10.22 -3.64 -20.69
CA LYS A 222 9.19 -3.49 -21.74
C LYS A 222 8.85 -2.03 -22.01
N LEU A 223 8.69 -1.21 -20.96
CA LEU A 223 8.45 0.23 -21.12
C LEU A 223 9.60 0.90 -21.85
N LYS A 224 10.86 0.65 -21.45
CA LYS A 224 12.04 1.19 -22.13
C LYS A 224 12.13 0.78 -23.60
N MET A 225 11.75 -0.47 -23.92
CA MET A 225 11.77 -0.96 -25.29
C MET A 225 10.70 -0.27 -26.17
N ARG A 226 9.51 -0.01 -25.61
CA ARG A 226 8.37 0.58 -26.32
C ARG A 226 8.42 2.10 -26.41
N PHE A 227 9.00 2.77 -25.41
CA PHE A 227 9.09 4.22 -25.30
C PHE A 227 10.55 4.67 -25.21
N LYS A 228 11.31 4.46 -26.28
CA LYS A 228 12.78 4.69 -26.30
C LYS A 228 13.19 6.16 -26.12
N ASN A 229 12.30 7.07 -26.49
CA ASN A 229 12.56 8.52 -26.48
C ASN A 229 12.01 9.21 -25.22
N THR A 230 11.47 8.44 -24.28
CA THR A 230 10.93 8.93 -23.02
C THR A 230 11.95 8.68 -21.91
N PRO A 231 12.41 9.72 -21.19
CA PRO A 231 13.42 9.58 -20.14
C PRO A 231 12.99 8.69 -18.98
#